data_AF-A0A7C3X7N8-F1
#
_entry.id   AF-A0A7C3X7N8-F1
#
_cell.length_a   1.000
_cell.length_b   1.000
_cell.length_c   1.000
_cell.angle_alpha   90.00
_cell.angle_beta   90.00
_cell.angle_gamma   90.00
#
_symmetry.space_group_name_H-M   'P 1'
#
loop_
_entity.id
_entity.type
_entity.pdbx_description
1 polymer ?
#
loop_
_entity_poly.entity_id
_entity_poly.type
_entity_poly.pdbx_seq_one_letter_code
_entity_poly.pdbx_strand_id
1 'polypeptide(L)'
;GGEEGALHGPALMPGGKREAYDRVAPIFEKIAAHVDGVPCCTYIGPGGAGHYVKMVHNGIEYADMQLIAEAYDILKNGLGLTNEELASTFAAWNEGELSSYLIEITAQIFRTRDPETGGWLVDAVLDRAGQKGTGKWTSDSALELGVPVTAITEAVFARYLSAMKAERVRAAHVLHGPRPSFTGSKEEWVEAVRQALYASKVVAYAQGFDLMRVADAEYGWGLKSGEIAMIWRGGCIIRARFLNRIKEAYDEQPDLPNLLLAPYFREIIARGQAAWRRVVAAAMTNGIPVPAFSAALAYYDGYRRERLPANLIQAQRDLFGAHTYERVDREGTFHSHWG
;
A
#
# COMPACT_ATOMS: atom_id res chain seq x y z
N GLY A 1 4.64 16.06 -6.00
CA GLY A 1 4.87 15.96 -4.56
C GLY A 1 4.39 17.22 -3.87
N GLY A 2 3.08 17.48 -3.84
CA GLY A 2 2.54 18.70 -3.25
C GLY A 2 3.00 19.99 -3.93
N GLU A 3 2.78 21.11 -3.25
CA GLU A 3 3.15 22.47 -3.69
C GLU A 3 4.68 22.64 -3.78
N GLU A 4 5.39 22.20 -2.75
CA GLU A 4 6.86 22.25 -2.70
C GLU A 4 7.51 21.45 -3.84
N GLY A 5 7.00 20.24 -4.11
CA GLY A 5 7.45 19.45 -5.25
C GLY A 5 7.13 20.10 -6.60
N ALA A 6 6.03 20.86 -6.72
CA ALA A 6 5.77 21.60 -7.96
C ALA A 6 6.77 22.75 -8.19
N LEU A 7 7.24 23.38 -7.11
CA LEU A 7 8.24 24.45 -7.18
C LEU A 7 9.67 23.93 -7.43
N HIS A 8 10.05 22.83 -6.79
CA HIS A 8 11.45 22.37 -6.75
C HIS A 8 11.75 21.13 -7.60
N GLY A 9 10.73 20.38 -8.04
CA GLY A 9 10.91 19.21 -8.86
C GLY A 9 9.86 18.13 -8.61
N PRO A 10 8.84 17.98 -9.47
CA PRO A 10 7.83 16.94 -9.31
C PRO A 10 8.26 15.65 -10.03
N ALA A 11 7.59 14.54 -9.69
CA ALA A 11 7.50 13.39 -10.57
C ALA A 11 6.43 13.66 -11.63
N LEU A 12 6.77 13.47 -12.91
CA LEU A 12 5.88 13.69 -14.05
C LEU A 12 5.60 12.36 -14.76
N MET A 13 4.32 12.11 -15.04
CA MET A 13 3.84 10.85 -15.61
C MET A 13 3.04 11.12 -16.90
N PRO A 14 3.65 11.70 -17.95
CA PRO A 14 2.94 12.07 -19.17
C PRO A 14 2.48 10.84 -19.97
N GLY A 15 1.22 10.86 -20.40
CA GLY A 15 0.67 9.95 -21.41
C GLY A 15 -0.02 10.75 -22.53
N GLY A 16 -0.15 10.16 -23.71
CA GLY A 16 -0.78 10.82 -24.86
C GLY A 16 -0.16 10.45 -26.19
N LYS A 17 -0.14 11.36 -27.16
CA LYS A 17 0.57 11.11 -28.43
C LYS A 17 2.07 11.21 -28.22
N ARG A 18 2.84 10.22 -28.68
CA ARG A 18 4.30 10.22 -28.56
C ARG A 18 4.95 11.47 -29.14
N GLU A 19 4.54 11.87 -30.34
CA GLU A 19 5.03 13.09 -31.02
C GLU A 19 4.80 14.37 -30.19
N ALA A 20 3.69 14.44 -29.45
CA ALA A 20 3.40 15.59 -28.59
C ALA A 20 4.29 15.57 -27.34
N TYR A 21 4.51 14.39 -26.75
CA TYR A 21 5.46 14.22 -25.66
C TYR A 21 6.87 14.65 -26.06
N ASP A 22 7.38 14.18 -27.20
CA ASP A 22 8.76 14.47 -27.64
C ASP A 22 9.03 15.99 -27.78
N ARG A 23 8.00 16.80 -28.07
CA ARG A 23 8.11 18.27 -28.13
C ARG A 23 8.15 18.94 -26.76
N VAL A 24 7.50 18.37 -25.75
CA VAL A 24 7.44 18.94 -24.38
C VAL A 24 8.44 18.30 -23.42
N ALA A 25 8.98 17.12 -23.78
CA ALA A 25 9.91 16.34 -22.97
C ALA A 25 11.11 17.16 -22.45
N PRO A 26 11.79 18.01 -23.27
CA PRO A 26 12.91 18.81 -22.76
C PRO A 26 12.53 19.76 -21.61
N ILE A 27 11.29 20.26 -21.59
CA ILE A 27 10.79 21.10 -20.51
C ILE A 27 10.48 20.22 -19.29
N PHE A 28 9.73 19.13 -19.49
CA PHE A 28 9.32 18.24 -18.41
C PHE A 28 10.51 17.60 -17.70
N GLU A 29 11.49 17.09 -18.45
CA GLU A 29 12.70 16.50 -17.88
C GLU A 29 13.50 17.53 -17.09
N LYS A 30 13.64 18.77 -17.61
CA LYS A 30 14.38 19.84 -16.93
C LYS A 30 13.74 20.26 -15.60
N ILE A 31 12.41 20.34 -15.53
CA ILE A 31 11.70 20.78 -14.32
C ILE A 31 11.44 19.65 -13.32
N ALA A 32 11.56 18.37 -13.74
CA ALA A 32 11.32 17.24 -12.87
C ALA A 32 12.33 17.14 -11.72
N ALA A 33 11.99 16.41 -10.65
CA ALA A 33 12.99 15.97 -9.70
C ALA A 33 14.05 15.11 -10.41
N HIS A 34 15.30 15.18 -9.95
CA HIS A 34 16.38 14.34 -10.48
C HIS A 34 16.93 13.43 -9.37
N VAL A 35 17.13 12.16 -9.69
CA VAL A 35 17.75 11.17 -8.80
C VAL A 35 18.88 10.51 -9.57
N ASP A 36 20.11 10.59 -9.04
CA ASP A 36 21.33 10.12 -9.69
C ASP A 36 21.52 10.71 -11.11
N GLY A 37 21.12 11.97 -11.29
CA GLY A 37 21.16 12.67 -12.58
C GLY A 37 20.04 12.28 -13.57
N VAL A 38 19.17 11.33 -13.21
CA VAL A 38 18.05 10.89 -14.06
C VAL A 38 16.77 11.66 -13.69
N PRO A 39 16.07 12.29 -14.66
CA PRO A 39 14.82 12.99 -14.39
C PRO A 39 13.71 12.00 -13.99
N CYS A 40 12.90 12.38 -13.01
CA CYS A 40 11.70 11.66 -12.58
C CYS A 40 10.53 11.94 -13.54
N CYS A 41 10.78 11.75 -14.84
CA CYS A 41 9.84 11.93 -15.93
C CYS A 41 10.15 10.92 -17.03
N THR A 42 9.13 10.22 -17.54
CA THR A 42 9.23 9.36 -18.72
C THR A 42 7.89 9.34 -19.46
N TYR A 43 7.90 9.05 -20.76
CA TYR A 43 6.68 8.78 -21.50
C TYR A 43 6.05 7.47 -21.02
N ILE A 44 4.87 7.56 -20.42
CA ILE A 44 4.21 6.41 -19.81
C ILE A 44 3.56 5.51 -20.85
N GLY A 45 2.91 6.10 -21.86
CA GLY A 45 2.13 5.36 -22.84
C GLY A 45 1.07 6.22 -23.54
N PRO A 46 0.29 5.63 -24.44
CA PRO A 46 -0.75 6.34 -25.19
C PRO A 46 -1.94 6.72 -24.30
N GLY A 47 -2.77 7.63 -24.80
CA GLY A 47 -4.06 7.97 -24.19
C GLY A 47 -3.97 8.36 -22.71
N GLY A 48 -4.75 7.67 -21.87
CA GLY A 48 -4.87 7.94 -20.43
C GLY A 48 -3.80 7.32 -19.54
N ALA A 49 -2.80 6.63 -20.10
CA ALA A 49 -1.82 5.83 -19.35
C ALA A 49 -1.12 6.62 -18.23
N GLY A 50 -0.72 7.86 -18.51
CA GLY A 50 -0.08 8.74 -17.53
C GLY A 50 -0.93 9.05 -16.30
N HIS A 51 -2.22 9.36 -16.52
CA HIS A 51 -3.16 9.59 -15.42
C HIS A 51 -3.49 8.31 -14.66
N TYR A 52 -3.52 7.16 -15.35
CA TYR A 52 -3.73 5.86 -14.71
C TYR A 52 -2.57 5.51 -13.76
N VAL A 53 -1.32 5.65 -14.21
CA VAL A 53 -0.14 5.45 -13.35
C VAL A 53 -0.17 6.41 -12.15
N LYS A 54 -0.60 7.66 -12.35
CA LYS A 54 -0.78 8.61 -11.23
C LYS A 54 -1.89 8.19 -10.26
N MET A 55 -2.99 7.64 -10.77
CA MET A 55 -4.07 7.10 -9.94
C MET A 55 -3.54 5.96 -9.08
N VAL A 56 -2.83 4.98 -9.65
CA VAL A 56 -2.23 3.86 -8.90
C VAL A 56 -1.22 4.35 -7.86
N HIS A 57 -0.36 5.32 -8.21
CA HIS A 57 0.53 5.99 -7.25
C HIS A 57 -0.24 6.49 -6.03
N ASN A 58 -1.38 7.16 -6.22
CA ASN A 58 -2.19 7.65 -5.09
C ASN A 58 -2.88 6.54 -4.29
N GLY A 59 -3.25 5.43 -4.92
CA GLY A 59 -3.70 4.24 -4.20
C GLY A 59 -2.61 3.68 -3.28
N ILE A 60 -1.39 3.52 -3.79
CA ILE A 60 -0.22 3.08 -3.01
C ILE A 60 0.08 4.06 -1.87
N GLU A 61 0.00 5.37 -2.13
CA GLU A 61 0.15 6.42 -1.12
C GLU A 61 -0.85 6.25 0.04
N TYR A 62 -2.10 5.90 -0.25
CA TYR A 62 -3.12 5.68 0.77
C TYR A 62 -2.77 4.46 1.63
N ALA A 63 -2.32 3.36 1.01
CA ALA A 63 -1.88 2.18 1.74
C ALA A 63 -0.66 2.49 2.63
N ASP A 64 0.38 3.14 2.10
CA ASP A 64 1.56 3.51 2.88
C ASP A 64 1.21 4.33 4.12
N MET A 65 0.36 5.36 3.97
CA MET A 65 -0.08 6.19 5.10
C MET A 65 -0.88 5.38 6.12
N GLN A 66 -1.76 4.48 5.67
CA GLN A 66 -2.56 3.65 6.56
C GLN A 66 -1.69 2.64 7.32
N LEU A 67 -0.73 2.00 6.65
CA LEU A 67 0.22 1.07 7.28
C LEU A 67 1.08 1.77 8.34
N ILE A 68 1.52 3.00 8.07
CA ILE A 68 2.24 3.83 9.04
C ILE A 68 1.34 4.19 10.23
N ALA A 69 0.07 4.54 9.99
CA ALA A 69 -0.89 4.84 11.04
C ALA A 69 -1.18 3.63 11.94
N GLU A 70 -1.26 2.43 11.37
CA GLU A 70 -1.42 1.17 12.12
C GLU A 70 -0.19 0.85 12.96
N ALA A 71 1.02 1.04 12.42
CA ALA A 71 2.25 0.93 13.20
C ALA A 71 2.24 1.92 14.38
N TYR A 72 1.88 3.17 14.14
CA TYR A 72 1.73 4.20 15.19
C TYR A 72 0.73 3.78 16.27
N ASP A 73 -0.45 3.28 15.90
CA ASP A 73 -1.51 2.93 16.84
C ASP A 73 -1.08 1.75 17.75
N ILE A 74 -0.42 0.75 17.18
CA ILE A 74 0.16 -0.37 17.96
C ILE A 74 1.23 0.13 18.93
N LEU A 75 2.15 0.97 18.46
CA LEU A 75 3.23 1.48 19.30
C LEU A 75 2.72 2.40 20.42
N LYS A 76 1.77 3.28 20.12
CA LYS A 76 1.22 4.22 21.10
C LYS A 76 0.23 3.57 22.05
N ASN A 77 -0.84 2.99 21.52
CA ASN A 77 -1.96 2.49 22.32
C ASN A 77 -1.76 1.04 22.77
N GLY A 78 -0.91 0.26 22.09
CA GLY A 78 -0.52 -1.06 22.52
C GLY A 78 0.67 -1.07 23.49
N LEU A 79 1.77 -0.43 23.11
CA LEU A 79 3.03 -0.46 23.89
C LEU A 79 3.24 0.76 24.80
N GLY A 80 2.42 1.80 24.68
CA GLY A 80 2.54 3.00 25.51
C GLY A 80 3.78 3.84 25.19
N LEU A 81 4.20 3.90 23.92
CA LEU A 81 5.29 4.81 23.54
C LEU A 81 4.83 6.27 23.59
N THR A 82 5.70 7.16 24.08
CA THR A 82 5.49 8.61 24.02
C THR A 82 5.73 9.15 22.61
N ASN A 83 5.30 10.38 22.32
CA ASN A 83 5.55 11.00 21.02
C ASN A 83 7.07 11.20 20.77
N GLU A 84 7.88 11.43 21.79
CA GLU A 84 9.35 11.48 21.65
C GLU A 84 9.95 10.11 21.31
N GLU A 85 9.46 9.03 21.92
CA GLU A 85 9.88 7.65 21.62
C GLU A 85 9.45 7.27 20.19
N LEU A 86 8.22 7.65 19.79
CA LEU A 86 7.72 7.46 18.42
C LEU A 86 8.59 8.22 17.41
N ALA A 87 8.89 9.49 17.66
CA ALA A 87 9.76 10.29 16.80
C ALA A 87 11.13 9.65 16.62
N SER A 88 11.73 9.16 17.71
CA SER A 88 13.04 8.49 17.68
C SER A 88 12.98 7.16 16.94
N THR A 89 11.91 6.38 17.15
CA THR A 89 11.68 5.10 16.48
C THR A 89 11.54 5.28 14.96
N PHE A 90 10.67 6.19 14.51
CA PHE A 90 10.48 6.45 13.09
C PHE A 90 11.71 7.10 12.42
N ALA A 91 12.46 7.94 13.15
CA ALA A 91 13.74 8.45 12.67
C ALA A 91 14.74 7.30 12.43
N ALA A 92 14.88 6.37 13.37
CA ALA A 92 15.75 5.20 13.21
C ALA A 92 15.29 4.28 12.07
N TRP A 93 13.99 4.07 11.91
CA TRP A 93 13.45 3.32 10.77
C TRP A 93 13.79 3.97 9.42
N ASN A 94 13.84 5.30 9.37
CA ASN A 94 14.16 6.05 8.16
C ASN A 94 15.64 5.93 7.71
N GLU A 95 16.52 5.49 8.60
CA GLU A 95 17.93 5.24 8.29
C GLU A 95 18.12 3.89 7.57
N GLY A 96 17.17 2.96 7.73
CA GLY A 96 17.21 1.60 7.20
C GLY A 96 16.38 1.38 5.92
N GLU A 97 15.79 0.18 5.80
CA GLU A 97 15.06 -0.26 4.60
C GLU A 97 13.70 0.45 4.40
N LEU A 98 13.17 1.06 5.46
CA LEU A 98 11.96 1.89 5.43
C LEU A 98 12.21 3.35 5.01
N SER A 99 13.47 3.70 4.69
CA SER A 99 13.86 5.04 4.27
C SER A 99 12.95 5.59 3.16
N SER A 100 12.12 6.56 3.53
CA SER A 100 11.08 7.14 2.69
C SER A 100 10.61 8.48 3.21
N TYR A 101 10.08 9.31 2.32
CA TYR A 101 9.56 10.61 2.69
C TYR A 101 8.43 10.54 3.72
N LEU A 102 7.53 9.55 3.60
CA LEU A 102 6.42 9.39 4.54
C LEU A 102 6.91 9.04 5.96
N ILE A 103 7.92 8.19 6.11
CA ILE A 103 8.51 7.89 7.42
C ILE A 103 9.23 9.11 7.99
N GLU A 104 9.96 9.85 7.14
CA GLU A 104 10.64 11.10 7.52
C GLU A 104 9.67 12.13 8.11
N ILE A 105 8.60 12.48 7.39
CA ILE A 105 7.63 13.47 7.87
C ILE A 105 6.86 12.97 9.08
N THR A 106 6.64 11.65 9.21
CA THR A 106 5.98 11.08 10.40
C THR A 106 6.83 11.31 11.65
N ALA A 107 8.15 11.10 11.57
CA ALA A 107 9.06 11.42 12.67
C ALA A 107 9.05 12.91 13.04
N GLN A 108 8.93 13.81 12.04
CA GLN A 108 8.82 15.26 12.27
C GLN A 108 7.49 15.64 12.92
N ILE A 109 6.38 15.04 12.48
CA ILE A 109 5.03 15.26 13.04
C ILE A 109 5.01 14.95 14.54
N PHE A 110 5.62 13.85 14.98
CA PHE A 110 5.68 13.51 16.41
C PHE A 110 6.50 14.49 17.26
N ARG A 111 7.40 15.28 16.65
CA ARG A 111 8.17 16.34 17.33
C ARG A 111 7.47 17.71 17.32
N THR A 112 6.35 17.84 16.62
CA THR A 112 5.71 19.14 16.42
C THR A 112 4.86 19.50 17.64
N ARG A 113 5.23 20.61 18.28
CA ARG A 113 4.46 21.17 19.40
C ARG A 113 3.28 21.98 18.87
N ASP A 114 2.18 21.93 19.60
CA ASP A 114 1.05 22.82 19.39
C ASP A 114 1.40 24.21 19.97
N PRO A 115 1.43 25.28 19.16
CA PRO A 115 1.72 26.63 19.65
C PRO A 115 0.64 27.18 20.59
N GLU A 116 -0.60 26.67 20.51
CA GLU A 116 -1.71 27.16 21.33
C GLU A 116 -1.75 26.50 22.71
N THR A 117 -1.55 25.19 22.78
CA THR A 117 -1.67 24.43 24.04
C THR A 117 -0.32 24.06 24.67
N GLY A 118 0.79 24.12 23.92
CA GLY A 118 2.09 23.59 24.35
C GLY A 118 2.20 22.06 24.35
N GLY A 119 1.10 21.36 24.06
CA GLY A 119 1.05 19.91 23.86
C GLY A 119 1.68 19.47 22.54
N TRP A 120 1.40 18.23 22.13
CA TRP A 120 1.81 17.72 20.82
C TRP A 120 0.72 17.99 19.80
N LEU A 121 1.09 18.59 18.65
CA LEU A 121 0.10 18.98 17.64
C LEU A 121 -0.70 17.77 17.13
N VAL A 122 -0.03 16.64 16.91
CA VAL A 122 -0.68 15.42 16.41
C VAL A 122 -1.81 14.92 17.33
N ASP A 123 -1.71 15.16 18.64
CA ASP A 123 -2.72 14.74 19.61
C ASP A 123 -3.95 15.68 19.62
N ALA A 124 -3.79 16.90 19.12
CA ALA A 124 -4.87 17.88 18.96
C ALA A 124 -5.61 17.73 17.60
N VAL A 125 -5.01 17.05 16.62
CA VAL A 125 -5.61 16.85 15.30
C VAL A 125 -6.82 15.91 15.40
N LEU A 126 -7.97 16.36 14.89
CA LEU A 126 -9.17 15.51 14.81
C LEU A 126 -8.91 14.29 13.92
N ASP A 127 -9.22 13.09 14.44
CA ASP A 127 -9.09 11.78 13.78
C ASP A 127 -10.17 11.54 12.71
N ARG A 128 -10.26 12.46 11.75
CA ARG A 128 -11.17 12.44 10.61
C ARG A 128 -10.38 12.69 9.34
N ALA A 129 -9.96 11.61 8.68
CA ALA A 129 -9.16 11.69 7.47
C ALA A 129 -9.98 12.22 6.28
N GLY A 130 -9.48 13.27 5.64
CA GLY A 130 -9.98 13.72 4.34
C GLY A 130 -9.50 12.82 3.20
N GLN A 131 -10.22 12.88 2.07
CA GLN A 131 -9.78 12.30 0.81
C GLN A 131 -10.34 13.08 -0.38
N LYS A 132 -9.61 13.10 -1.49
CA LYS A 132 -10.02 13.77 -2.75
C LYS A 132 -10.57 12.81 -3.80
N GLY A 133 -10.76 11.52 -3.45
CA GLY A 133 -11.33 10.50 -4.32
C GLY A 133 -10.30 9.67 -5.13
N THR A 134 -9.06 10.12 -5.26
CA THR A 134 -8.05 9.43 -6.09
C THR A 134 -7.70 8.01 -5.62
N GLY A 135 -7.64 7.78 -4.29
CA GLY A 135 -7.45 6.42 -3.76
C GLY A 135 -8.64 5.49 -4.00
N LYS A 136 -9.86 6.06 -4.03
CA LYS A 136 -11.08 5.32 -4.40
C LYS A 136 -11.01 4.85 -5.86
N TRP A 137 -10.56 5.71 -6.78
CA TRP A 137 -10.45 5.36 -8.20
C TRP A 137 -9.53 4.16 -8.45
N THR A 138 -8.43 4.03 -7.71
CA THR A 138 -7.57 2.83 -7.80
C THR A 138 -8.34 1.57 -7.41
N SER A 139 -9.14 1.65 -6.34
CA SER A 139 -9.95 0.52 -5.87
C SER A 139 -11.10 0.21 -6.84
N ASP A 140 -11.76 1.22 -7.38
CA ASP A 140 -12.82 1.06 -8.40
C ASP A 140 -12.27 0.35 -9.64
N SER A 141 -11.15 0.85 -10.20
CA SER A 141 -10.53 0.25 -11.38
C SER A 141 -10.09 -1.19 -11.13
N ALA A 142 -9.60 -1.50 -9.94
CA ALA A 142 -9.23 -2.87 -9.59
C ALA A 142 -10.43 -3.81 -9.52
N LEU A 143 -11.57 -3.33 -9.00
CA LEU A 143 -12.83 -4.10 -9.03
C LEU A 143 -13.30 -4.32 -10.48
N GLU A 144 -13.22 -3.30 -11.32
CA GLU A 144 -13.57 -3.40 -12.75
C GLU A 144 -12.67 -4.39 -13.51
N LEU A 145 -11.37 -4.40 -13.22
CA LEU A 145 -10.39 -5.29 -13.86
C LEU A 145 -10.24 -6.66 -13.17
N GLY A 146 -10.98 -6.92 -12.09
CA GLY A 146 -10.90 -8.18 -11.35
C GLY A 146 -9.56 -8.42 -10.63
N VAL A 147 -8.86 -7.35 -10.21
CA VAL A 147 -7.55 -7.41 -9.55
C VAL A 147 -7.66 -7.21 -8.04
N PRO A 148 -7.13 -8.12 -7.20
CA PRO A 148 -7.22 -8.00 -5.74
C PRO A 148 -6.20 -6.99 -5.16
N VAL A 149 -6.59 -5.72 -5.05
CA VAL A 149 -5.79 -4.64 -4.41
C VAL A 149 -6.19 -4.37 -2.94
N THR A 150 -6.25 -5.43 -2.14
CA THR A 150 -6.89 -5.42 -0.82
C THR A 150 -6.34 -4.37 0.17
N ALA A 151 -5.02 -4.18 0.26
CA ALA A 151 -4.44 -3.24 1.22
C ALA A 151 -4.76 -1.79 0.89
N ILE A 152 -4.80 -1.45 -0.41
CA ILE A 152 -5.18 -0.12 -0.91
C ILE A 152 -6.66 0.14 -0.62
N THR A 153 -7.53 -0.84 -0.87
CA THR A 153 -8.97 -0.69 -0.63
C THR A 153 -9.29 -0.56 0.86
N GLU A 154 -8.64 -1.35 1.73
CA GLU A 154 -8.78 -1.18 3.18
C GLU A 154 -8.32 0.20 3.66
N ALA A 155 -7.25 0.75 3.08
CA ALA A 155 -6.83 2.12 3.40
C ALA A 155 -7.87 3.18 2.99
N VAL A 156 -8.65 2.94 1.94
CA VAL A 156 -9.79 3.79 1.58
C VAL A 156 -10.91 3.65 2.62
N PHE A 157 -11.28 2.42 2.99
CA PHE A 157 -12.34 2.19 3.98
C PHE A 157 -11.98 2.68 5.38
N ALA A 158 -10.72 2.56 5.81
CA ALA A 158 -10.23 3.12 7.07
C ALA A 158 -10.45 4.65 7.14
N ARG A 159 -10.25 5.37 6.03
CA ARG A 159 -10.58 6.81 5.98
C ARG A 159 -12.08 7.04 6.12
N TYR A 160 -12.92 6.22 5.48
CA TYR A 160 -14.38 6.35 5.58
C TYR A 160 -14.85 6.09 7.01
N LEU A 161 -14.31 5.05 7.66
CA LEU A 161 -14.58 4.75 9.06
C LEU A 161 -14.15 5.89 10.00
N SER A 162 -13.00 6.52 9.74
CA SER A 162 -12.56 7.69 10.50
C SER A 162 -13.55 8.86 10.39
N ALA A 163 -14.17 9.05 9.21
CA ALA A 163 -15.13 10.12 8.97
C ALA A 163 -16.45 9.94 9.73
N MET A 164 -16.80 8.71 10.12
CA MET A 164 -17.95 8.38 10.97
C MET A 164 -17.69 8.73 12.45
N LYS A 165 -16.99 9.84 12.75
CA LYS A 165 -16.51 10.18 14.09
C LYS A 165 -17.62 10.22 15.15
N ALA A 166 -18.75 10.88 14.86
CA ALA A 166 -19.85 10.98 15.81
C ALA A 166 -20.48 9.61 16.12
N GLU A 167 -20.56 8.73 15.13
CA GLU A 167 -21.03 7.35 15.32
C GLU A 167 -20.03 6.53 16.14
N ARG A 168 -18.74 6.62 15.83
CA ARG A 168 -17.68 5.93 16.60
C ARG A 168 -17.66 6.36 18.07
N VAL A 169 -17.83 7.65 18.36
CA VAL A 169 -17.92 8.16 19.74
C VAL A 169 -19.10 7.52 20.47
N ARG A 170 -20.29 7.49 19.85
CA ARG A 170 -21.46 6.81 20.45
C ARG A 170 -21.21 5.31 20.65
N ALA A 171 -20.66 4.65 19.64
CA ALA A 171 -20.37 3.22 19.68
C ALA A 171 -19.40 2.85 20.81
N ALA A 172 -18.38 3.68 21.06
CA ALA A 172 -17.37 3.44 22.10
C ALA A 172 -17.95 3.41 23.54
N HIS A 173 -19.14 3.98 23.77
CA HIS A 173 -19.81 3.92 25.06
C HIS A 173 -20.69 2.67 25.25
N VAL A 174 -20.95 1.91 24.19
CA VAL A 174 -21.88 0.76 24.18
C VAL A 174 -21.16 -0.55 23.86
N LEU A 175 -20.18 -0.51 22.94
CA LEU A 175 -19.42 -1.68 22.52
C LEU A 175 -18.14 -1.77 23.34
N HIS A 176 -17.93 -2.92 23.98
CA HIS A 176 -16.75 -3.18 24.81
C HIS A 176 -15.79 -4.14 24.10
N GLY A 177 -14.49 -3.86 24.22
CA GLY A 177 -13.41 -4.69 23.71
C GLY A 177 -12.38 -5.01 24.81
N PRO A 178 -11.34 -5.80 24.46
CA PRO A 178 -10.23 -6.06 25.36
C PRO A 178 -9.48 -4.78 25.71
N ARG A 179 -8.76 -4.79 26.84
CA ARG A 179 -7.78 -3.75 27.16
C ARG A 179 -6.42 -4.21 26.62
N PRO A 180 -5.72 -3.40 25.81
CA PRO A 180 -4.42 -3.78 25.29
C PRO A 180 -3.42 -4.15 26.39
N SER A 181 -2.80 -5.31 26.23
CA SER A 181 -1.74 -5.82 27.07
C SER A 181 -0.76 -6.62 26.20
N PHE A 182 0.44 -6.06 26.04
CA PHE A 182 1.52 -6.68 25.29
C PHE A 182 2.54 -7.26 26.26
N THR A 183 2.83 -8.55 26.15
CA THR A 183 3.88 -9.23 26.92
C THR A 183 5.19 -9.22 26.15
N GLY A 184 6.32 -9.04 26.84
CA GLY A 184 7.66 -9.01 26.25
C GLY A 184 8.28 -7.61 26.25
N SER A 185 9.48 -7.48 25.67
CA SER A 185 10.21 -6.21 25.61
C SER A 185 9.57 -5.25 24.59
N LYS A 186 9.59 -3.94 24.88
CA LYS A 186 9.15 -2.91 23.95
C LYS A 186 9.98 -2.93 22.67
N GLU A 187 11.29 -3.12 22.80
CA GLU A 187 12.25 -3.16 21.70
C GLU A 187 11.95 -4.31 20.73
N GLU A 188 11.63 -5.49 21.26
CA GLU A 188 11.22 -6.64 20.43
C GLU A 188 9.94 -6.36 19.64
N TRP A 189 8.96 -5.70 20.25
CA TRP A 189 7.71 -5.33 19.59
C TRP A 189 7.91 -4.22 18.56
N VAL A 190 8.76 -3.23 18.85
CA VAL A 190 9.12 -2.18 17.89
C VAL A 190 9.73 -2.80 16.63
N GLU A 191 10.67 -3.72 16.76
CA GLU A 191 11.25 -4.42 15.62
C GLU A 191 10.21 -5.29 14.89
N ALA A 192 9.35 -6.00 15.63
CA ALA A 192 8.30 -6.81 15.01
C ALA A 192 7.31 -5.97 14.18
N VAL A 193 6.91 -4.80 14.70
CA VAL A 193 6.05 -3.85 13.99
C VAL A 193 6.77 -3.28 12.76
N ARG A 194 8.07 -2.98 12.87
CA ARG A 194 8.88 -2.53 11.73
C ARG A 194 8.89 -3.56 10.59
N GLN A 195 9.10 -4.83 10.92
CA GLN A 195 9.08 -5.92 9.93
C GLN A 195 7.67 -6.13 9.34
N ALA A 196 6.63 -6.06 10.15
CA ALA A 196 5.23 -6.13 9.71
C ALA A 196 4.88 -4.99 8.74
N LEU A 197 5.31 -3.76 9.06
CA LEU A 197 5.15 -2.59 8.22
C LEU A 197 5.83 -2.79 6.87
N TYR A 198 7.09 -3.23 6.87
CA TYR A 198 7.82 -3.40 5.63
C TYR A 198 7.25 -4.53 4.75
N ALA A 199 6.92 -5.68 5.34
CA ALA A 199 6.29 -6.79 4.63
C ALA A 199 4.92 -6.39 4.01
N SER A 200 4.10 -5.66 4.77
CA SER A 200 2.80 -5.18 4.28
C SER A 200 2.95 -4.15 3.18
N LYS A 201 3.95 -3.26 3.26
CA LYS A 201 4.30 -2.31 2.20
C LYS A 201 4.68 -3.05 0.91
N VAL A 202 5.49 -4.11 0.99
CA VAL A 202 5.83 -4.94 -0.18
C VAL A 202 4.57 -5.46 -0.87
N VAL A 203 3.60 -5.97 -0.10
CA VAL A 203 2.32 -6.46 -0.65
C VAL A 203 1.51 -5.34 -1.30
N ALA A 204 1.39 -4.17 -0.67
CA ALA A 204 0.64 -3.04 -1.25
C ALA A 204 1.22 -2.61 -2.61
N TYR A 205 2.55 -2.59 -2.75
CA TYR A 205 3.20 -2.31 -4.03
C TYR A 205 3.03 -3.47 -5.02
N ALA A 206 3.16 -4.73 -4.60
CA ALA A 206 2.91 -5.88 -5.46
C ALA A 206 1.51 -5.84 -6.08
N GLN A 207 0.50 -5.51 -5.27
CA GLN A 207 -0.89 -5.31 -5.72
C GLN A 207 -1.04 -4.14 -6.70
N GLY A 208 -0.42 -2.99 -6.42
CA GLY A 208 -0.49 -1.84 -7.31
C GLY A 208 0.20 -2.07 -8.66
N PHE A 209 1.34 -2.76 -8.67
CA PHE A 209 2.04 -3.12 -9.91
C PHE A 209 1.30 -4.21 -10.69
N ASP A 210 0.67 -5.17 -10.02
CA ASP A 210 -0.20 -6.16 -10.67
C ASP A 210 -1.41 -5.51 -11.33
N LEU A 211 -2.03 -4.51 -10.67
CA LEU A 211 -3.10 -3.70 -11.27
C LEU A 211 -2.63 -2.99 -12.55
N MET A 212 -1.45 -2.37 -12.53
CA MET A 212 -0.88 -1.74 -13.74
C MET A 212 -0.60 -2.77 -14.84
N ARG A 213 -0.12 -3.97 -14.50
CA ARG A 213 0.13 -5.05 -15.47
C ARG A 213 -1.16 -5.53 -16.15
N VAL A 214 -2.22 -5.74 -15.38
CA VAL A 214 -3.53 -6.15 -15.92
C VAL A 214 -4.15 -5.02 -16.74
N ALA A 215 -4.09 -3.77 -16.27
CA ALA A 215 -4.54 -2.61 -17.04
C ALA A 215 -3.76 -2.45 -18.36
N ASP A 216 -2.46 -2.72 -18.36
CA ASP A 216 -1.66 -2.69 -19.57
C ASP A 216 -2.11 -3.75 -20.60
N ALA A 217 -2.41 -4.96 -20.14
CA ALA A 217 -2.93 -6.03 -20.99
C ALA A 217 -4.33 -5.71 -21.56
N GLU A 218 -5.20 -5.08 -20.77
CA GLU A 218 -6.55 -4.66 -21.19
C GLU A 218 -6.52 -3.50 -22.19
N TYR A 219 -5.69 -2.48 -21.92
CA TYR A 219 -5.71 -1.23 -22.68
C TYR A 219 -4.60 -1.10 -23.74
N GLY A 220 -3.63 -2.02 -23.77
CA GLY A 220 -2.55 -2.06 -24.75
C GLY A 220 -1.63 -0.83 -24.69
N TRP A 221 -1.28 -0.37 -23.47
CA TRP A 221 -0.50 0.87 -23.30
C TRP A 221 1.01 0.69 -23.47
N GLY A 222 1.52 -0.52 -23.33
CA GLY A 222 2.96 -0.81 -23.32
C GLY A 222 3.65 -0.23 -22.09
N LEU A 223 3.01 -0.33 -20.92
CA LEU A 223 3.55 0.18 -19.66
C LEU A 223 4.88 -0.50 -19.30
N LYS A 224 5.84 0.30 -18.84
CA LYS A 224 7.16 -0.18 -18.42
C LYS A 224 7.34 -0.04 -16.92
N SER A 225 7.04 -1.10 -16.18
CA SER A 225 7.06 -1.11 -14.71
C SER A 225 8.38 -0.62 -14.10
N GLY A 226 9.53 -1.01 -14.67
CA GLY A 226 10.84 -0.54 -14.22
C GLY A 226 11.04 0.98 -14.39
N GLU A 227 10.57 1.56 -15.50
CA GLU A 227 10.62 3.02 -15.73
C GLU A 227 9.64 3.76 -14.81
N ILE A 228 8.44 3.21 -14.57
CA ILE A 228 7.46 3.76 -13.63
C ILE A 228 8.04 3.80 -12.21
N ALA A 229 8.67 2.71 -11.75
CA ALA A 229 9.34 2.68 -10.45
C ALA A 229 10.46 3.73 -10.37
N MET A 230 11.22 3.91 -11.46
CA MET A 230 12.32 4.88 -11.54
C MET A 230 11.84 6.31 -11.32
N ILE A 231 10.75 6.72 -11.97
CA ILE A 231 10.24 8.10 -11.85
C ILE A 231 9.52 8.38 -10.53
N TRP A 232 9.18 7.35 -9.74
CA TRP A 232 8.65 7.53 -8.39
C TRP A 232 9.76 7.75 -7.34
N ARG A 233 11.04 7.56 -7.68
CA ARG A 233 12.16 7.68 -6.72
C ARG A 233 12.36 9.09 -6.16
N GLY A 234 11.89 10.12 -6.86
CA GLY A 234 11.98 11.53 -6.46
C GLY A 234 10.72 12.30 -6.82
N GLY A 235 10.51 13.48 -6.24
CA GLY A 235 9.43 14.41 -6.60
C GLY A 235 7.99 13.96 -6.33
N CYS A 236 7.77 12.73 -5.86
CA CYS A 236 6.47 12.18 -5.48
C CYS A 236 6.38 11.95 -3.95
N ILE A 237 5.18 11.58 -3.46
CA ILE A 237 4.95 11.38 -2.02
C ILE A 237 5.47 10.02 -1.56
N ILE A 238 5.32 8.98 -2.38
CA ILE A 238 5.74 7.61 -2.05
C ILE A 238 7.24 7.37 -2.31
N ARG A 239 8.02 8.44 -2.49
CA ARG A 239 9.46 8.34 -2.78
C ARG A 239 10.20 7.63 -1.64
N ALA A 240 10.95 6.60 -1.99
CA ALA A 240 11.60 5.70 -1.04
C ALA A 240 12.77 4.97 -1.69
N ARG A 241 13.78 4.57 -0.90
CA ARG A 241 14.87 3.69 -1.36
C ARG A 241 14.34 2.35 -1.90
N PHE A 242 13.21 1.90 -1.37
CA PHE A 242 12.45 0.73 -1.80
C PHE A 242 12.19 0.68 -3.32
N LEU A 243 11.99 1.82 -3.98
CA LEU A 243 11.68 1.88 -5.41
C LEU A 243 12.86 1.46 -6.31
N ASN A 244 14.11 1.62 -5.84
CA ASN A 244 15.28 1.08 -6.55
C ASN A 244 15.19 -0.44 -6.68
N ARG A 245 14.72 -1.13 -5.63
CA ARG A 245 14.56 -2.59 -5.62
C ARG A 245 13.49 -3.07 -6.57
N ILE A 246 12.42 -2.29 -6.75
CA ILE A 246 11.39 -2.59 -7.75
C ILE A 246 11.95 -2.46 -9.16
N LYS A 247 12.73 -1.39 -9.41
CA LYS A 247 13.40 -1.22 -10.70
C LYS A 247 14.34 -2.40 -10.99
N GLU A 248 15.21 -2.75 -10.03
CA GLU A 248 16.12 -3.89 -10.15
C GLU A 248 15.37 -5.19 -10.50
N ALA A 249 14.24 -5.46 -9.85
CA ALA A 249 13.42 -6.64 -10.13
C ALA A 249 12.89 -6.69 -11.57
N TYR A 250 12.44 -5.56 -12.12
CA TYR A 250 11.96 -5.49 -13.51
C TYR A 250 13.08 -5.35 -14.54
N ASP A 251 14.26 -4.87 -14.16
CA ASP A 251 15.45 -4.91 -15.02
C ASP A 251 15.95 -6.36 -15.20
N GLU A 252 15.89 -7.17 -14.13
CA GLU A 252 16.25 -8.60 -14.17
C GLU A 252 15.18 -9.44 -14.89
N GLN A 253 13.91 -9.19 -14.60
CA GLN A 253 12.78 -9.90 -15.20
C GLN A 253 11.68 -8.92 -15.65
N PRO A 254 11.72 -8.42 -16.90
CA PRO A 254 10.73 -7.45 -17.41
C PRO A 254 9.29 -7.97 -17.42
N ASP A 255 9.10 -9.29 -17.55
CA ASP A 255 7.80 -9.97 -17.56
C ASP A 255 7.38 -10.52 -16.18
N LEU A 256 8.02 -10.05 -15.10
CA LEU A 256 7.75 -10.49 -13.73
C LEU A 256 6.25 -10.37 -13.41
N PRO A 257 5.53 -11.48 -13.18
CA PRO A 257 4.08 -11.42 -13.02
C PRO A 257 3.66 -10.80 -11.69
N ASN A 258 4.50 -10.87 -10.66
CA ASN A 258 4.24 -10.27 -9.36
C ASN A 258 5.53 -9.98 -8.60
N LEU A 259 5.63 -8.82 -7.94
CA LEU A 259 6.82 -8.42 -7.18
C LEU A 259 7.19 -9.39 -6.07
N LEU A 260 6.24 -10.09 -5.47
CA LEU A 260 6.51 -11.07 -4.41
C LEU A 260 7.39 -12.24 -4.86
N LEU A 261 7.51 -12.47 -6.18
CA LEU A 261 8.30 -13.55 -6.74
C LEU A 261 9.76 -13.16 -6.97
N ALA A 262 10.08 -11.86 -7.01
CA ALA A 262 11.44 -11.41 -7.21
C ALA A 262 12.32 -11.72 -5.97
N PRO A 263 13.60 -12.11 -6.16
CA PRO A 263 14.45 -12.65 -5.09
C PRO A 263 14.53 -11.77 -3.83
N TYR A 264 14.70 -10.46 -4.01
CA TYR A 264 14.78 -9.50 -2.91
C TYR A 264 13.50 -9.49 -2.06
N PHE A 265 12.33 -9.33 -2.69
CA PHE A 265 11.05 -9.24 -1.98
C PHE A 265 10.67 -10.57 -1.32
N ARG A 266 10.96 -11.69 -1.98
CA ARG A 266 10.80 -13.03 -1.38
C ARG A 266 11.59 -13.15 -0.08
N GLU A 267 12.83 -12.67 -0.06
CA GLU A 267 13.70 -12.73 1.13
C GLU A 267 13.20 -11.81 2.26
N ILE A 268 12.71 -10.62 1.93
CA ILE A 268 12.06 -9.71 2.89
C ILE A 268 10.85 -10.37 3.54
N ILE A 269 9.95 -10.93 2.74
CA ILE A 269 8.74 -11.59 3.24
C ILE A 269 9.11 -12.83 4.06
N ALA A 270 10.07 -13.64 3.61
CA ALA A 270 10.51 -14.83 4.32
C ALA A 270 11.04 -14.50 5.73
N ARG A 271 11.81 -13.41 5.85
CA ARG A 271 12.36 -12.93 7.13
C ARG A 271 11.30 -12.27 8.03
N GLY A 272 10.39 -11.48 7.45
CA GLY A 272 9.41 -10.68 8.20
C GLY A 272 8.11 -11.39 8.55
N GLN A 273 7.72 -12.47 7.87
CA GLN A 273 6.37 -13.03 8.01
C GLN A 273 6.04 -13.55 9.42
N ALA A 274 7.03 -14.02 10.20
CA ALA A 274 6.79 -14.48 11.56
C ALA A 274 6.43 -13.32 12.49
N ALA A 275 7.21 -12.23 12.43
CA ALA A 275 6.93 -10.99 13.14
C ALA A 275 5.60 -10.39 12.69
N TRP A 276 5.33 -10.39 11.39
CA TRP A 276 4.08 -9.89 10.82
C TRP A 276 2.85 -10.62 11.37
N ARG A 277 2.87 -11.96 11.39
CA ARG A 277 1.80 -12.78 11.98
C ARG A 277 1.64 -12.49 13.48
N ARG A 278 2.75 -12.39 14.21
CA ARG A 278 2.75 -12.05 15.63
C ARG A 278 2.08 -10.69 15.88
N VAL A 279 2.41 -9.68 15.08
CA VAL A 279 1.83 -8.33 15.18
C VAL A 279 0.33 -8.34 14.86
N VAL A 280 -0.09 -8.97 13.76
CA VAL A 280 -1.52 -9.05 13.40
C VAL A 280 -2.31 -9.79 14.46
N ALA A 281 -1.83 -10.94 14.94
CA ALA A 281 -2.49 -11.71 15.99
C ALA A 281 -2.57 -10.93 17.32
N ALA A 282 -1.48 -10.27 17.71
CA ALA A 282 -1.45 -9.47 18.93
C ALA A 282 -2.39 -8.26 18.84
N ALA A 283 -2.40 -7.53 17.71
CA ALA A 283 -3.30 -6.41 17.50
C ALA A 283 -4.77 -6.85 17.61
N MET A 284 -5.14 -7.93 16.91
CA MET A 284 -6.51 -8.47 16.94
C MET A 284 -6.94 -8.94 18.33
N THR A 285 -6.09 -9.68 19.04
CA THR A 285 -6.39 -10.15 20.41
C THR A 285 -6.45 -9.01 21.42
N ASN A 286 -5.79 -7.87 21.15
CA ASN A 286 -5.82 -6.67 21.97
C ASN A 286 -6.82 -5.61 21.50
N GLY A 287 -7.64 -5.90 20.48
CA GLY A 287 -8.66 -4.98 19.99
C GLY A 287 -8.11 -3.73 19.29
N ILE A 288 -6.88 -3.78 18.77
CA ILE A 288 -6.26 -2.71 17.98
C ILE A 288 -6.55 -3.00 16.49
N PRO A 289 -7.28 -2.12 15.77
CA PRO A 289 -7.63 -2.36 14.38
C PRO A 289 -6.41 -2.21 13.47
N VAL A 290 -6.10 -3.25 12.70
CA VAL A 290 -5.01 -3.25 11.71
C VAL A 290 -5.48 -3.75 10.32
N PRO A 291 -6.47 -3.06 9.71
CA PRO A 291 -7.10 -3.53 8.48
C PRO A 291 -6.10 -3.70 7.31
N ALA A 292 -5.15 -2.78 7.13
CA ALA A 292 -4.17 -2.88 6.06
C ALA A 292 -3.12 -3.97 6.33
N PHE A 293 -2.58 -4.10 7.56
CA PHE A 293 -1.67 -5.21 7.89
C PHE A 293 -2.34 -6.57 7.72
N SER A 294 -3.58 -6.72 8.21
CA SER A 294 -4.30 -7.98 8.13
C SER A 294 -4.71 -8.35 6.71
N ALA A 295 -5.18 -7.39 5.90
CA ALA A 295 -5.54 -7.62 4.50
C ALA A 295 -4.32 -7.94 3.62
N ALA A 296 -3.17 -7.30 3.87
CA ALA A 296 -1.93 -7.63 3.19
C ALA A 296 -1.46 -9.06 3.57
N LEU A 297 -1.60 -9.47 4.83
CA LEU A 297 -1.22 -10.82 5.28
C LEU A 297 -2.13 -11.89 4.65
N ALA A 298 -3.44 -11.62 4.64
CA ALA A 298 -4.42 -12.48 4.00
C ALA A 298 -4.16 -12.62 2.48
N TYR A 299 -3.79 -11.53 1.80
CA TYR A 299 -3.39 -11.58 0.40
C TYR A 299 -2.15 -12.45 0.20
N TYR A 300 -1.09 -12.26 1.00
CA TYR A 300 0.12 -13.07 0.89
C TYR A 300 -0.17 -14.57 1.09
N ASP A 301 -0.94 -14.91 2.13
CA ASP A 301 -1.34 -16.30 2.37
C ASP A 301 -2.29 -16.86 1.32
N GLY A 302 -3.12 -16.03 0.71
CA GLY A 302 -3.96 -16.41 -0.43
C GLY A 302 -3.13 -16.69 -1.68
N TYR A 303 -2.23 -15.77 -2.03
CA TYR A 303 -1.43 -15.81 -3.25
C TYR A 303 -0.46 -17.00 -3.28
N ARG A 304 0.12 -17.37 -2.15
CA ARG A 304 1.09 -18.48 -2.07
C ARG A 304 0.46 -19.88 -1.97
N ARG A 305 -0.87 -19.99 -1.97
CA ARG A 305 -1.56 -21.29 -1.85
C ARG A 305 -1.97 -21.81 -3.21
N GLU A 306 -1.52 -23.02 -3.53
CA GLU A 306 -1.92 -23.73 -4.76
C GLU A 306 -3.44 -23.99 -4.81
N ARG A 307 -4.07 -24.28 -3.66
CA ARG A 307 -5.51 -24.54 -3.56
C ARG A 307 -6.17 -23.62 -2.53
N LEU A 308 -7.12 -22.84 -3.00
CA LEU A 308 -8.02 -21.99 -2.19
C LEU A 308 -9.38 -22.68 -2.00
N PRO A 309 -10.17 -22.29 -0.98
CA PRO A 309 -11.50 -22.85 -0.73
C PRO A 309 -12.57 -22.43 -1.77
N ALA A 310 -12.17 -21.79 -2.89
CA ALA A 310 -13.08 -21.35 -3.95
C ALA A 310 -13.77 -22.53 -4.67
N ASN A 311 -13.28 -23.76 -4.52
CA ASN A 311 -13.98 -24.96 -4.97
C ASN A 311 -15.35 -25.12 -4.29
N LEU A 312 -15.49 -24.74 -3.01
CA LEU A 312 -16.79 -24.77 -2.32
C LEU A 312 -17.72 -23.66 -2.84
N ILE A 313 -17.17 -22.46 -3.12
CA ILE A 313 -17.93 -21.36 -3.73
C ILE A 313 -18.49 -21.80 -5.09
N GLN A 314 -17.68 -22.45 -5.93
CA GLN A 314 -18.11 -23.00 -7.20
C GLN A 314 -19.20 -24.07 -7.04
N ALA A 315 -19.05 -24.99 -6.10
CA ALA A 315 -20.07 -26.00 -5.81
C ALA A 315 -21.40 -25.39 -5.35
N GLN A 316 -21.36 -24.38 -4.49
CA GLN A 316 -22.54 -23.63 -4.05
C GLN A 316 -23.25 -22.98 -5.24
N ARG A 317 -22.50 -22.25 -6.09
CA ARG A 317 -23.02 -21.58 -7.29
C ARG A 317 -23.66 -22.56 -8.28
N ASP A 318 -23.06 -23.71 -8.50
CA ASP A 318 -23.64 -24.73 -9.35
C ASP A 318 -24.92 -25.33 -8.74
N LEU A 319 -24.94 -25.56 -7.43
CA LEU A 319 -26.09 -26.10 -6.72
C LEU A 319 -27.33 -25.20 -6.79
N PHE A 320 -27.23 -23.93 -6.42
CA PHE A 320 -28.41 -23.06 -6.37
C PHE A 320 -28.77 -22.41 -7.72
N GLY A 321 -27.82 -22.36 -8.66
CA GLY A 321 -27.93 -21.50 -9.85
C GLY A 321 -27.49 -22.14 -11.16
N ALA A 322 -27.11 -23.43 -11.17
CA ALA A 322 -26.59 -24.13 -12.36
C ALA A 322 -25.46 -23.35 -13.07
N HIS A 323 -24.61 -22.68 -12.29
CA HIS A 323 -23.55 -21.82 -12.80
C HIS A 323 -22.35 -22.57 -13.39
N THR A 324 -22.36 -23.91 -13.37
CA THR A 324 -21.28 -24.79 -13.85
C THR A 324 -19.94 -24.60 -13.11
N TYR A 325 -19.00 -25.52 -13.34
CA TYR A 325 -17.65 -25.47 -12.77
C TYR A 325 -16.65 -26.28 -13.61
N GLU A 326 -15.35 -26.05 -13.40
CA GLU A 326 -14.26 -26.83 -13.99
C GLU A 326 -13.72 -27.87 -12.98
N ARG A 327 -12.96 -28.86 -13.47
CA ARG A 327 -12.39 -29.93 -12.63
C ARG A 327 -10.86 -29.97 -12.72
N VAL A 328 -10.25 -30.49 -11.66
CA VAL A 328 -8.77 -30.62 -11.57
C VAL A 328 -8.22 -31.87 -12.26
N ASP A 329 -9.08 -32.84 -12.58
CA ASP A 329 -8.71 -34.15 -13.14
C ASP A 329 -8.95 -34.27 -14.65
N ARG A 330 -9.63 -33.30 -15.27
CA ARG A 330 -9.90 -33.25 -16.71
C ARG A 330 -10.43 -31.88 -17.13
N GLU A 331 -10.14 -31.52 -18.37
CA GLU A 331 -10.64 -30.29 -19.01
C GLU A 331 -12.15 -30.36 -19.29
N GLY A 332 -12.80 -29.20 -19.28
CA GLY A 332 -14.21 -29.03 -19.64
C GLY A 332 -15.06 -28.30 -18.60
N THR A 333 -16.28 -27.97 -19.00
CA THR A 333 -17.31 -27.35 -18.14
C THR A 333 -18.31 -28.39 -17.67
N PHE A 334 -18.55 -28.47 -16.37
CA PHE A 334 -19.38 -29.47 -15.74
C PHE A 334 -20.53 -28.84 -14.97
N HIS A 335 -21.68 -29.52 -14.95
CA HIS A 335 -22.82 -29.24 -14.09
C HIS A 335 -23.16 -30.52 -13.34
N SER A 336 -23.53 -30.42 -12.07
CA SER A 336 -23.98 -31.56 -11.27
C SER A 336 -25.45 -31.45 -10.89
N HIS A 337 -26.15 -32.60 -10.85
CA HIS A 337 -27.45 -32.70 -10.21
C HIS A 337 -27.22 -32.93 -8.71
N TRP A 338 -27.40 -31.87 -7.92
CA TRP A 338 -27.11 -31.87 -6.48
C TRP A 338 -28.25 -32.40 -5.61
N GLY A 339 -29.45 -32.52 -6.19
CA GLY A 339 -30.69 -32.97 -5.54
C GLY A 339 -31.87 -32.80 -6.48
#